data_AF-A0A5J6WPW6-F1
#
_entry.id   AF-A0A5J6WPW6-F1
#
_cell.length_a   1.000
_cell.length_b   1.000
_cell.length_c   1.000
_cell.angle_alpha   90.00
_cell.angle_beta   90.00
_cell.angle_gamma   90.00
#
_symmetry.space_group_name_H-M   'P 1'
#
loop_
_entity.id
_entity.type
_entity.pdbx_description
1 polymer ?
#
loop_
_entity_poly.entity_id
_entity_poly.type
_entity_poly.pdbx_seq_one_letter_code
_entity_poly.pdbx_strand_id
1 'polypeptide(L)'
;MKNRVKVMNKLMVPLLLLCAFVFPAQALTVKFSEAELQEKVSNAMPLVRKTSFMTVELTNPILTLAKDKNEIELQLNVKLLMGELANKGYARLTGSLRYKAEDAAFYVTNMQVHEVRVEGMPEFFTPQVKQMAEQVVNPVLDKMPIYKLKDDVTQTMIKAVLESIEVHNKTLIATLNVI
;
A
#
# COMPACT_ATOMS: atom_id res chain seq x y z
N MET A 1 5.77 76.19 -46.41
CA MET A 1 4.97 75.13 -47.05
C MET A 1 5.45 73.78 -46.53
N LYS A 2 4.62 73.14 -45.68
CA LYS A 2 4.51 71.71 -45.34
C LYS A 2 5.75 70.80 -45.17
N ASN A 3 5.81 70.18 -43.98
CA ASN A 3 5.95 68.73 -43.71
C ASN A 3 7.38 68.12 -43.80
N ARG A 4 7.88 67.28 -42.87
CA ARG A 4 7.31 66.57 -41.72
C ARG A 4 8.38 66.32 -40.65
N VAL A 5 7.95 66.38 -39.40
CA VAL A 5 8.59 65.74 -38.23
C VAL A 5 8.61 64.22 -38.43
N LYS A 6 9.77 63.57 -38.23
CA LYS A 6 9.86 62.11 -38.07
C LYS A 6 10.55 61.78 -36.74
N VAL A 7 9.73 61.84 -35.70
CA VAL A 7 9.62 60.93 -34.55
C VAL A 7 10.82 60.02 -34.31
N MET A 8 11.57 60.34 -33.24
CA MET A 8 11.76 59.55 -32.00
C MET A 8 11.83 58.02 -32.09
N ASN A 9 12.64 57.44 -31.19
CA ASN A 9 12.75 56.02 -30.78
C ASN A 9 13.86 55.25 -31.53
N LYS A 10 14.83 54.62 -30.86
CA LYS A 10 14.62 53.62 -29.81
C LYS A 10 15.72 53.63 -28.74
N LEU A 11 15.23 53.82 -27.52
CA LEU A 11 15.88 53.56 -26.25
C LEU A 11 16.31 52.08 -26.15
N MET A 12 17.47 51.87 -25.55
CA MET A 12 17.97 50.63 -24.97
C MET A 12 16.91 49.93 -24.10
N VAL A 13 16.60 48.65 -24.35
CA VAL A 13 15.94 47.76 -23.37
C VAL A 13 16.57 46.35 -23.46
N PRO A 14 17.06 45.77 -22.35
CA PRO A 14 17.84 44.55 -22.31
C PRO A 14 16.98 43.28 -22.08
N LEU A 15 17.61 42.12 -22.29
CA LEU A 15 17.51 40.88 -21.51
C LEU A 15 16.22 40.66 -20.71
N LEU A 16 15.33 39.75 -21.17
CA LEU A 16 14.71 38.68 -20.35
C LEU A 16 13.64 37.93 -21.18
N LEU A 17 13.81 36.62 -21.32
CA LEU A 17 12.80 35.55 -21.11
C LEU A 17 13.28 34.28 -21.83
N LEU A 18 14.30 33.64 -21.28
CA LEU A 18 14.43 32.19 -21.41
C LEU A 18 13.60 31.60 -20.26
N CYS A 19 12.27 31.65 -20.38
CA CYS A 19 11.42 30.81 -19.52
C CYS A 19 11.63 29.37 -20.00
N ALA A 20 12.65 28.72 -19.47
CA ALA A 20 12.65 27.27 -19.39
C ALA A 20 11.42 26.93 -18.55
N PHE A 21 10.31 26.58 -19.21
CA PHE A 21 9.19 25.91 -18.56
C PHE A 21 9.72 24.57 -18.10
N VAL A 22 10.29 24.55 -16.90
CA VAL A 22 10.43 23.33 -16.12
C VAL A 22 9.01 23.01 -15.70
N PHE A 23 8.27 22.30 -16.55
CA PHE A 23 7.03 21.69 -16.13
C PHE A 23 7.39 20.79 -14.94
N PRO A 24 6.81 21.01 -13.74
CA PRO A 24 7.01 20.05 -12.68
C PRO A 24 6.51 18.70 -13.21
N ALA A 25 7.32 17.65 -13.05
CA ALA A 25 6.85 16.30 -13.25
C ALA A 25 5.53 16.17 -12.49
N GLN A 26 4.43 15.92 -13.20
CA GLN A 26 3.13 15.82 -12.56
C GLN A 26 3.14 14.53 -11.73
N ALA A 27 3.43 14.67 -10.44
CA ALA A 27 3.34 13.58 -9.49
C ALA A 27 1.88 13.14 -9.43
N LEU A 28 1.65 11.84 -9.61
CA LEU A 28 0.31 11.29 -9.61
C LEU A 28 -0.06 10.83 -8.20
N THR A 29 -1.15 11.36 -7.69
CA THR A 29 -1.63 11.07 -6.34
C THR A 29 -2.84 10.14 -6.39
N VAL A 30 -2.74 8.99 -5.72
CA VAL A 30 -3.82 8.01 -5.62
C VAL A 30 -4.29 7.92 -4.18
N LYS A 31 -5.62 7.90 -3.99
CA LYS A 31 -6.25 7.88 -2.67
C LYS A 31 -6.97 6.55 -2.44
N PHE A 32 -6.74 5.95 -1.28
CA PHE A 32 -7.41 4.72 -0.84
C PHE A 32 -8.02 4.93 0.55
N SER A 33 -9.28 4.56 0.73
CA SER A 33 -9.87 4.56 2.08
C SER A 33 -9.54 3.26 2.82
N GLU A 34 -9.40 3.32 4.14
CA GLU A 34 -9.28 2.12 4.97
C GLU A 34 -10.43 1.14 4.75
N ALA A 35 -11.64 1.64 4.50
CA ALA A 35 -12.83 0.81 4.30
C ALA A 35 -12.74 -0.05 3.03
N GLU A 36 -12.26 0.51 1.91
CA GLU A 36 -12.08 -0.25 0.66
C GLU A 36 -10.99 -1.33 0.79
N LEU A 37 -9.89 -1.00 1.49
CA LEU A 37 -8.82 -1.95 1.77
C LEU A 37 -9.30 -3.07 2.71
N GLN A 38 -10.05 -2.69 3.74
CA GLN A 38 -10.67 -3.62 4.68
C GLN A 38 -11.61 -4.59 3.97
N GLU A 39 -12.47 -4.11 3.07
CA GLU A 39 -13.39 -4.97 2.30
C GLU A 39 -12.63 -6.02 1.48
N LYS A 40 -11.58 -5.61 0.77
CA LYS A 40 -10.76 -6.52 -0.04
C LYS A 40 -10.08 -7.60 0.80
N VAL A 41 -9.51 -7.22 1.94
CA VAL A 41 -8.86 -8.19 2.83
C VAL A 41 -9.89 -9.11 3.48
N SER A 42 -11.07 -8.59 3.86
CA SER A 42 -12.19 -9.41 4.35
C SER A 42 -12.64 -10.46 3.33
N ASN A 43 -12.72 -10.10 2.04
CA ASN A 43 -13.12 -11.02 0.98
C ASN A 43 -12.10 -12.14 0.71
N ALA A 44 -10.85 -11.98 1.15
CA ALA A 44 -9.81 -13.00 1.02
C ALA A 44 -9.82 -14.03 2.16
N MET A 45 -10.65 -13.82 3.18
CA MET A 45 -10.73 -14.65 4.39
C MET A 45 -11.94 -15.61 4.31
N PRO A 46 -11.92 -16.74 5.03
CA PRO A 46 -10.88 -17.20 5.96
C PRO A 46 -9.64 -17.78 5.25
N LEU A 47 -8.48 -17.65 5.89
CA LEU A 47 -7.26 -18.33 5.45
C LEU A 47 -6.99 -19.55 6.32
N VAL A 48 -6.87 -20.71 5.69
CA VAL A 48 -6.72 -21.99 6.40
C VAL A 48 -5.46 -22.70 5.96
N ARG A 49 -4.67 -23.18 6.93
CA ARG A 49 -3.51 -24.03 6.69
C ARG A 49 -3.51 -25.22 7.61
N LYS A 50 -3.40 -26.39 6.98
CA LYS A 50 -3.32 -27.67 7.67
C LYS A 50 -1.94 -28.27 7.52
N THR A 51 -1.45 -28.85 8.60
CA THR A 51 -0.29 -29.74 8.67
C THR A 51 -0.73 -31.09 9.23
N SER A 52 0.17 -32.07 9.32
CA SER A 52 -0.16 -33.38 9.88
C SER A 52 -0.58 -33.35 11.36
N PHE A 53 -0.20 -32.31 12.11
CA PHE A 53 -0.43 -32.23 13.55
C PHE A 53 -1.36 -31.08 13.97
N MET A 54 -1.55 -30.08 13.11
CA MET A 54 -2.21 -28.83 13.48
C MET A 54 -2.87 -28.13 12.28
N THR A 55 -4.01 -27.49 12.53
CA THR A 55 -4.64 -26.54 11.59
C THR A 55 -4.66 -25.14 12.19
N VAL A 56 -4.27 -24.15 11.40
CA VAL A 56 -4.37 -22.72 11.70
C VAL A 56 -5.42 -22.13 10.77
N GLU A 57 -6.43 -21.48 11.34
CA GLU A 57 -7.47 -20.73 10.63
C GLU A 57 -7.40 -19.25 11.06
N LEU A 58 -7.32 -18.35 10.08
CA LEU A 58 -7.26 -16.90 10.26
C LEU A 58 -8.55 -16.27 9.75
N THR A 59 -9.22 -15.47 10.58
CA THR A 59 -10.55 -14.92 10.31
C THR A 59 -10.66 -13.48 10.80
N ASN A 60 -11.75 -12.80 10.43
CA ASN A 60 -12.15 -11.48 10.93
C ASN A 60 -11.01 -10.46 10.90
N PRO A 61 -10.51 -10.11 9.71
CA PRO A 61 -9.43 -9.15 9.61
C PRO A 61 -9.87 -7.76 10.02
N ILE A 62 -9.00 -7.05 10.73
CA ILE A 62 -9.10 -5.61 10.98
C ILE A 62 -7.83 -4.97 10.45
N LEU A 63 -7.97 -4.18 9.39
CA LEU A 63 -6.88 -3.46 8.74
C LEU A 63 -6.80 -2.04 9.29
N THR A 64 -5.58 -1.58 9.55
CA THR A 64 -5.30 -0.19 9.92
C THR A 64 -4.09 0.29 9.15
N LEU A 65 -4.12 1.54 8.69
CA LEU A 65 -2.97 2.13 8.02
C LEU A 65 -2.00 2.72 9.05
N ALA A 66 -0.70 2.40 8.91
CA ALA A 66 0.29 3.00 9.78
C ALA A 66 0.43 4.49 9.47
N LYS A 67 0.35 5.33 10.50
CA LYS A 67 0.61 6.75 10.36
C LYS A 67 2.10 6.94 10.05
N ASP A 68 2.40 7.66 8.97
CA ASP A 68 3.75 8.09 8.58
C ASP A 68 4.72 6.95 8.18
N LYS A 69 4.21 5.76 7.86
CA LYS A 69 5.00 4.65 7.31
C LYS A 69 4.31 4.03 6.10
N ASN A 70 5.10 3.47 5.19
CA ASN A 70 4.63 2.71 4.04
C ASN A 70 4.17 1.29 4.46
N GLU A 71 3.40 1.21 5.54
CA GLU A 71 3.05 -0.04 6.21
C GLU A 71 1.55 -0.10 6.52
N ILE A 72 1.02 -1.31 6.54
CA ILE A 72 -0.30 -1.60 7.09
C ILE A 72 -0.14 -2.48 8.33
N GLU A 73 -1.05 -2.33 9.28
CA GLU A 73 -1.25 -3.28 10.37
C GLU A 73 -2.51 -4.11 10.08
N LEU A 74 -2.43 -5.40 10.36
CA LEU A 74 -3.52 -6.35 10.22
C LEU A 74 -3.67 -7.14 11.51
N GLN A 75 -4.82 -6.99 12.16
CA GLN A 75 -5.22 -7.82 13.28
C GLN A 75 -6.17 -8.91 12.80
N LEU A 76 -5.94 -10.15 13.22
CA LEU A 76 -6.69 -11.33 12.80
C LEU A 76 -7.11 -12.15 14.02
N ASN A 77 -8.28 -12.78 13.96
CA ASN A 77 -8.60 -13.88 14.85
C ASN A 77 -7.87 -15.14 14.41
N VAL A 78 -7.30 -15.86 15.37
CA VAL A 78 -6.61 -17.14 15.16
C VAL A 78 -7.42 -18.24 15.81
N LYS A 79 -7.68 -19.31 15.05
CA LYS A 79 -8.20 -20.56 15.59
C LYS A 79 -7.21 -21.68 15.31
N LEU A 80 -6.82 -22.37 16.38
CA LEU A 80 -5.82 -23.43 16.38
C LEU A 80 -6.51 -24.75 16.70
N LEU A 81 -6.40 -25.73 15.80
CA LEU A 81 -6.97 -27.06 15.97
C LEU A 81 -5.86 -28.11 16.05
N MET A 82 -5.84 -28.89 17.13
CA MET A 82 -4.89 -29.98 17.38
C MET A 82 -5.63 -31.19 17.99
N GLY A 83 -5.96 -32.19 17.16
CA GLY A 83 -6.81 -33.30 17.59
C GLY A 83 -8.20 -32.80 18.00
N GLU A 84 -8.61 -33.08 19.24
CA GLU A 84 -9.87 -32.58 19.83
C GLU A 84 -9.73 -31.17 20.44
N LEU A 85 -8.51 -30.65 20.59
CA LEU A 85 -8.28 -29.32 21.14
C LEU A 85 -8.57 -28.24 20.11
N ALA A 86 -9.38 -27.26 20.49
CA ALA A 86 -9.72 -26.11 19.69
C ALA A 86 -9.53 -24.83 20.50
N ASN A 87 -8.39 -24.15 20.28
CA ASN A 87 -8.05 -22.91 20.98
C ASN A 87 -8.25 -21.70 20.08
N LYS A 88 -8.62 -20.58 20.69
CA LYS A 88 -8.83 -19.30 19.99
C LYS A 88 -7.83 -18.27 20.45
N GLY A 89 -7.63 -17.27 19.62
CA GLY A 89 -6.62 -16.27 19.83
C GLY A 89 -6.69 -15.15 18.82
N TYR A 90 -5.61 -14.38 18.76
CA TYR A 90 -5.41 -13.34 17.76
C TYR A 90 -3.96 -13.26 17.33
N ALA A 91 -3.75 -12.69 16.15
CA ALA A 91 -2.45 -12.30 15.64
C ALA A 91 -2.47 -10.85 15.20
N ARG A 92 -1.35 -10.17 15.36
CA ARG A 92 -1.11 -8.82 14.84
C ARG A 92 0.12 -8.86 13.94
N LEU A 93 -0.08 -8.40 12.72
CA LEU A 93 0.92 -8.41 11.67
C LEU A 93 1.10 -7.01 11.11
N THR A 94 2.29 -6.71 10.60
CA THR A 94 2.47 -5.55 9.71
C THR A 94 3.08 -5.99 8.39
N GLY A 95 2.76 -5.29 7.31
CA GLY A 95 3.42 -5.48 6.03
C GLY A 95 3.59 -4.17 5.28
N SER A 96 4.46 -4.18 4.29
CA SER A 96 4.81 -3.01 3.50
C SER A 96 3.90 -2.88 2.27
N LEU A 97 3.49 -1.66 1.95
CA LEU A 97 2.81 -1.37 0.71
C LEU A 97 3.81 -1.32 -0.45
N ARG A 98 3.51 -2.02 -1.54
CA ARG A 98 4.34 -2.04 -2.74
C ARG A 98 3.51 -1.80 -3.98
N TYR A 99 3.98 -0.90 -4.83
CA TYR A 99 3.45 -0.70 -6.17
C TYR A 99 4.13 -1.65 -7.17
N LYS A 100 3.35 -2.31 -8.02
CA LYS A 100 3.84 -3.06 -9.19
C LYS A 100 3.31 -2.41 -10.46
N ALA A 101 4.22 -1.80 -11.23
CA ALA A 101 3.88 -1.08 -12.46
C ALA A 101 3.30 -2.00 -13.54
N GLU A 102 3.78 -3.25 -13.63
CA GLU A 102 3.28 -4.28 -14.56
C GLU A 102 1.79 -4.55 -14.41
N ASP A 103 1.26 -4.50 -13.19
CA ASP A 103 -0.15 -4.74 -12.88
C ASP A 103 -0.95 -3.44 -12.75
N ALA A 104 -0.27 -2.30 -12.79
CA ALA A 104 -0.77 -0.99 -12.33
C ALA A 104 -1.51 -1.12 -10.99
N ALA A 105 -0.92 -1.85 -10.04
CA ALA A 105 -1.60 -2.23 -8.80
C ALA A 105 -0.71 -2.12 -7.56
N PHE A 106 -1.37 -1.92 -6.42
CA PHE A 106 -0.77 -1.92 -5.10
C PHE A 106 -1.00 -3.26 -4.42
N TYR A 107 0.03 -3.74 -3.74
CA TYR A 107 0.09 -4.99 -3.01
C TYR A 107 0.57 -4.74 -1.60
N VAL A 108 0.18 -5.62 -0.67
CA VAL A 108 0.81 -5.72 0.64
C VAL A 108 1.81 -6.85 0.56
N THR A 109 3.04 -6.57 0.98
CA THR A 109 4.13 -7.55 0.93
C THR A 109 4.88 -7.61 2.24
N ASN A 110 5.60 -8.71 2.48
CA ASN A 110 6.45 -8.88 3.66
C ASN A 110 5.66 -8.75 4.97
N MET A 111 4.52 -9.42 5.07
CA MET A 111 3.75 -9.49 6.31
C MET A 111 4.55 -10.25 7.38
N GLN A 112 4.77 -9.60 8.52
CA GLN A 112 5.48 -10.13 9.67
C GLN A 112 4.59 -10.16 10.89
N VAL A 113 4.63 -11.25 11.66
CA VAL A 113 3.82 -11.41 12.88
C VAL A 113 4.56 -10.84 14.08
N HIS A 114 4.09 -9.70 14.58
CA HIS A 114 4.61 -9.09 15.81
C HIS A 114 4.10 -9.78 17.04
N GLU A 115 2.86 -10.22 17.00
CA GLU A 115 2.16 -10.74 18.15
C GLU A 115 1.25 -11.88 17.74
N VAL A 116 1.27 -12.95 18.51
CA VAL A 116 0.26 -14.00 18.45
C VAL A 116 -0.02 -14.45 19.87
N ARG A 117 -1.30 -14.52 20.22
CA ARG A 117 -1.75 -15.04 21.50
C ARG A 117 -2.88 -16.01 21.25
N VAL A 118 -2.73 -17.24 21.73
CA VAL A 118 -3.74 -18.29 21.65
C VAL A 118 -3.99 -18.79 23.07
N GLU A 119 -5.25 -18.85 23.46
CA GLU A 119 -5.66 -19.28 24.80
C GLU A 119 -5.15 -20.69 25.10
N GLY A 120 -4.59 -20.88 26.30
CA GLY A 120 -4.05 -22.18 26.74
C GLY A 120 -2.82 -22.66 25.96
N MET A 121 -2.27 -21.87 25.03
CA MET A 121 -1.07 -22.22 24.28
C MET A 121 0.20 -21.89 25.10
N PRO A 122 1.08 -22.87 25.35
CA PRO A 122 2.39 -22.59 25.94
C PRO A 122 3.23 -21.64 25.09
N GLU A 123 3.95 -20.71 25.73
CA GLU A 123 4.73 -19.67 25.02
C GLU A 123 5.79 -20.23 24.07
N PHE A 124 6.34 -21.42 24.36
CA PHE A 124 7.36 -22.04 23.51
C PHE A 124 6.86 -22.40 22.10
N PHE A 125 5.53 -22.50 21.88
CA PHE A 125 4.95 -22.70 20.54
C PHE A 125 4.81 -21.39 19.75
N THR A 126 4.95 -20.23 20.39
CA THR A 126 4.77 -18.91 19.76
C THR A 126 5.60 -18.74 18.48
N PRO A 127 6.91 -19.05 18.44
CA PRO A 127 7.71 -18.87 17.23
C PRO A 127 7.21 -19.71 16.05
N GLN A 128 6.78 -20.95 16.31
CA GLN A 128 6.26 -21.85 15.28
C GLN A 128 4.92 -21.36 14.74
N VAL A 129 4.01 -20.91 15.62
CA VAL A 129 2.71 -20.38 15.18
C VAL A 129 2.88 -19.07 14.41
N LYS A 130 3.81 -18.19 14.80
CA LYS A 130 4.17 -16.99 14.02
C LYS A 130 4.61 -17.36 12.61
N GLN A 131 5.58 -18.25 12.48
CA GLN A 131 6.10 -18.69 11.18
C GLN A 131 4.98 -19.30 10.32
N MET A 132 4.10 -20.11 10.92
CA MET A 132 2.97 -20.67 10.19
C MET A 132 2.00 -19.58 9.72
N ALA A 133 1.61 -18.63 10.59
CA ALA A 133 0.75 -17.53 10.19
C ALA A 133 1.34 -16.71 9.04
N GLU A 134 2.65 -16.42 9.06
CA GLU A 134 3.34 -15.75 7.95
C GLU A 134 3.31 -16.56 6.65
N GLN A 135 3.52 -17.87 6.73
CA GLN A 135 3.43 -18.79 5.59
C GLN A 135 2.01 -18.91 5.00
N VAL A 136 0.99 -18.54 5.77
CA VAL A 136 -0.41 -18.52 5.32
C VAL A 136 -0.76 -17.18 4.70
N VAL A 137 -0.40 -16.10 5.37
CA VAL A 137 -0.80 -14.74 4.98
C VAL A 137 -0.02 -14.26 3.75
N ASN A 138 1.31 -14.42 3.72
CA ASN A 138 2.14 -13.85 2.66
C ASN A 138 1.78 -14.37 1.26
N PRO A 139 1.65 -15.69 1.00
CA PRO A 139 1.36 -16.17 -0.36
C PRO A 139 0.03 -15.68 -0.94
N VAL A 140 -0.92 -15.32 -0.08
CA VAL A 140 -2.22 -14.77 -0.48
C VAL A 140 -2.12 -13.27 -0.70
N LEU A 141 -1.64 -12.52 0.30
CA LEU A 141 -1.61 -11.06 0.22
C LEU A 141 -0.59 -10.54 -0.81
N ASP A 142 0.54 -11.22 -0.99
CA ASP A 142 1.57 -10.84 -1.99
C ASP A 142 1.06 -10.90 -3.44
N LYS A 143 0.03 -11.73 -3.67
CA LYS A 143 -0.59 -11.98 -4.99
C LYS A 143 -1.93 -11.27 -5.15
N MET A 144 -2.48 -10.73 -4.08
CA MET A 144 -3.77 -10.07 -4.11
C MET A 144 -3.57 -8.55 -4.27
N PRO A 145 -3.98 -7.95 -5.40
CA PRO A 145 -3.94 -6.50 -5.53
C PRO A 145 -4.97 -5.88 -4.58
N ILE A 146 -4.49 -5.14 -3.59
CA ILE A 146 -5.34 -4.38 -2.68
C ILE A 146 -5.90 -3.12 -3.35
N TYR A 147 -5.30 -2.70 -4.46
CA TYR A 147 -5.88 -1.71 -5.34
C TYR A 147 -5.33 -1.86 -6.75
N LYS A 148 -6.18 -1.68 -7.77
CA LYS A 148 -5.76 -1.62 -9.17
C LYS A 148 -6.19 -0.27 -9.74
N LEU A 149 -5.27 0.40 -10.41
CA LEU A 149 -5.51 1.66 -11.08
C LEU A 149 -6.40 1.43 -12.31
N LYS A 150 -7.24 2.43 -12.61
CA LYS A 150 -8.16 2.38 -13.74
C LYS A 150 -7.40 2.40 -15.08
N ASP A 151 -8.01 1.81 -16.10
CA ASP A 151 -7.37 1.53 -17.40
C ASP A 151 -6.84 2.79 -18.11
N ASP A 152 -7.51 3.92 -17.94
CA ASP A 152 -7.14 5.23 -18.50
C ASP A 152 -5.78 5.76 -17.99
N VAL A 153 -5.29 5.24 -16.85
CA VAL A 153 -4.06 5.68 -16.21
C VAL A 153 -2.86 4.76 -16.51
N THR A 154 -3.09 3.58 -17.08
CA THR A 154 -2.09 2.49 -17.19
C THR A 154 -0.87 2.82 -18.06
N GLN A 155 -1.06 3.50 -19.20
CA GLN A 155 0.05 3.79 -20.14
C GLN A 155 1.11 4.73 -19.54
N THR A 156 0.67 5.78 -18.84
CA THR A 156 1.57 6.73 -18.16
C THR A 156 2.28 6.09 -16.95
N MET A 157 1.69 5.05 -16.39
CA MET A 157 2.11 4.39 -15.15
C MET A 157 3.14 3.29 -15.30
N ILE A 158 3.29 2.70 -16.49
CA ILE A 158 4.32 1.66 -16.74
C ILE A 158 5.73 2.20 -16.39
N LYS A 159 5.92 3.51 -16.44
CA LYS A 159 7.17 4.19 -16.09
C LYS A 159 7.17 4.83 -14.70
N ALA A 160 6.06 4.75 -13.96
CA ALA A 160 5.94 5.39 -12.66
C ALA A 160 6.57 4.52 -11.56
N VAL A 161 7.24 5.15 -10.60
CA VAL A 161 7.77 4.51 -9.40
C VAL A 161 7.16 5.17 -8.17
N LEU A 162 6.92 4.37 -7.13
CA LEU A 162 6.42 4.87 -5.85
C LEU A 162 7.44 5.83 -5.23
N GLU A 163 7.02 7.07 -5.01
CA GLU A 163 7.83 8.11 -4.39
C GLU A 163 7.57 8.18 -2.88
N SER A 164 6.29 8.27 -2.48
CA SER A 164 5.92 8.38 -1.07
C SER A 164 4.51 7.83 -0.79
N ILE A 165 4.27 7.51 0.48
CA ILE A 165 2.93 7.21 1.00
C ILE A 165 2.72 7.98 2.29
N GLU A 166 1.55 8.61 2.42
CA GLU A 166 1.15 9.34 3.61
C GLU A 166 -0.31 9.03 3.96
N VAL A 167 -0.64 9.03 5.26
CA VAL A 167 -2.04 8.86 5.71
C VAL A 167 -2.57 10.22 6.13
N HIS A 168 -3.60 10.69 5.43
CA HIS A 168 -4.28 11.94 5.75
C HIS A 168 -5.79 11.70 5.85
N ASN A 169 -6.39 12.03 7.00
CA ASN A 169 -7.83 11.83 7.26
C ASN A 169 -8.34 10.41 6.93
N LYS A 170 -7.67 9.36 7.44
CA LYS A 170 -7.99 7.93 7.18
C LYS A 170 -7.95 7.53 5.69
N THR A 171 -7.33 8.37 4.87
CA THR A 171 -7.08 8.11 3.46
C THR A 171 -5.58 7.92 3.27
N LEU A 172 -5.20 6.78 2.69
CA LEU A 172 -3.84 6.57 2.22
C LEU A 172 -3.65 7.33 0.91
N ILE A 173 -2.61 8.15 0.86
CA ILE A 173 -2.23 8.95 -0.29
C ILE A 173 -0.90 8.40 -0.79
N ALA A 174 -0.89 7.78 -1.96
CA ALA A 174 0.34 7.34 -2.62
C ALA A 174 0.72 8.34 -3.71
N THR A 175 1.97 8.80 -3.69
CA THR A 175 2.55 9.67 -4.70
C THR A 175 3.48 8.87 -5.58
N LEU A 176 3.26 8.95 -6.89
CA LEU A 176 4.04 8.25 -7.90
C LEU A 176 4.79 9.27 -8.76
N ASN A 177 6.08 9.01 -9.01
CA ASN A 177 6.90 9.81 -9.90
C ASN A 177 7.04 9.12 -11.26
N VAL A 178 6.77 9.84 -12.35
CA VAL A 178 6.82 9.31 -13.71
C VAL A 178 8.24 9.48 -14.27
N ILE A 179 8.83 8.38 -14.72
CA ILE A 179 10.18 8.35 -15.36
C ILE A 179 10.08 8.57 -16.87
#